data_AF-A0A2U3QCD4-F1
#
_entry.id   AF-A0A2U3QCD4-F1
#
_cell.length_a   1.000
_cell.length_b   1.000
_cell.length_c   1.000
_cell.angle_alpha   90.00
_cell.angle_beta   90.00
_cell.angle_gamma   90.00
#
_symmetry.space_group_name_H-M   'P 1'
#
loop_
_entity.id
_entity.type
_entity.pdbx_description
1 polymer ?
#
loop_
_entity_poly.entity_id
_entity_poly.type
_entity_poly.pdbx_seq_one_letter_code
_entity_poly.pdbx_strand_id
1 'polypeptide(L)'
;MLTTDHYECTWDLLSSIPSLEHPGLSVREETVAFNVENPAHSRARLVARRDLSYLNGSWIDGADWRMRRTLTGVPSETNRSS
;
A
#
# COMPACT_ATOMS: atom_id res chain seq x y z
N MET A 1 -6.45 2.73 7.35
CA MET A 1 -7.55 2.32 8.22
C MET A 1 -8.34 3.57 8.57
N LEU A 2 -9.54 3.70 8.02
CA LEU A 2 -10.50 4.70 8.48
C LEU A 2 -11.21 4.12 9.71
N THR A 3 -11.33 4.87 10.80
CA THR A 3 -12.10 4.46 11.98
C THR A 3 -13.24 5.44 12.17
N THR A 4 -14.47 4.94 12.09
CA THR A 4 -15.65 5.77 12.34
C THR A 4 -15.83 6.08 13.82
N ASP A 5 -15.32 5.20 14.70
CA ASP A 5 -15.65 5.18 16.13
C ASP A 5 -14.72 6.06 16.99
N HIS A 6 -13.72 6.71 16.37
CA HIS A 6 -12.71 7.51 17.08
C HIS A 6 -12.75 9.00 16.74
N TYR A 7 -13.32 9.36 15.59
CA TYR A 7 -13.37 10.75 15.12
C TYR A 7 -14.78 11.33 15.23
N GLU A 8 -15.46 11.09 16.34
CA GLU A 8 -16.87 11.46 16.57
C GLU A 8 -17.14 12.94 16.25
N CYS A 9 -16.38 13.87 16.82
CA CYS A 9 -16.58 15.31 16.57
C CYS A 9 -16.32 15.70 15.10
N THR A 10 -15.37 15.05 14.44
CA THR A 10 -15.05 15.32 13.03
C THR A 10 -16.15 14.77 12.12
N TRP A 11 -16.65 13.57 12.40
CA TRP A 11 -17.74 12.98 11.64
C TRP A 11 -19.06 13.70 11.85
N ASP A 12 -19.31 14.20 13.06
CA ASP A 12 -20.47 15.04 13.34
C ASP A 12 -20.43 16.33 12.48
N LEU A 13 -19.29 17.03 12.47
CA LEU A 13 -19.08 18.21 11.62
C LEU A 13 -19.29 17.88 10.14
N LEU A 14 -18.63 16.85 9.62
CA LEU A 14 -18.69 16.47 8.20
C LEU A 14 -20.07 15.93 7.76
N SER A 15 -20.91 15.49 8.69
CA SER A 15 -22.29 15.09 8.39
C SER A 15 -23.19 16.27 8.02
N SER A 16 -22.85 17.47 8.47
CA SER A 16 -23.61 18.69 8.17
C SER A 16 -23.25 19.32 6.81
N ILE A 17 -22.13 18.91 6.22
CA ILE A 17 -21.59 19.50 5.00
C ILE A 17 -22.04 18.66 3.80
N PRO A 18 -22.74 19.23 2.80
CA PRO A 18 -23.13 18.51 1.60
C PRO A 18 -21.92 18.20 0.72
N SER A 19 -21.94 17.04 0.07
CA SER A 19 -20.97 16.65 -0.95
C SER A 19 -21.10 17.55 -2.18
N LEU A 20 -19.96 17.86 -2.80
CA LEU A 20 -19.90 18.63 -4.05
C LEU A 20 -20.09 17.75 -5.29
N GLU A 21 -19.61 16.50 -5.24
CA GLU A 21 -19.63 15.58 -6.38
C GLU A 21 -20.90 14.72 -6.41
N HIS A 22 -21.47 14.43 -5.24
CA HIS A 22 -22.62 13.54 -5.08
C HIS A 22 -23.83 14.27 -4.46
N PRO A 23 -24.75 14.80 -5.28
CA PRO A 23 -25.94 15.49 -4.78
C PRO A 23 -26.77 14.60 -3.85
N GLY A 24 -27.12 15.14 -2.68
CA GLY A 24 -27.95 14.44 -1.68
C GLY A 24 -27.15 13.60 -0.67
N LEU A 25 -25.83 13.50 -0.80
CA LEU A 25 -24.96 12.93 0.22
C LEU A 25 -24.23 14.02 1.01
N SER A 26 -23.89 13.72 2.26
CA SER A 26 -22.93 14.49 3.05
C SER A 26 -21.49 14.07 2.74
N VAL A 27 -20.53 14.95 3.03
CA VAL A 27 -19.09 14.65 2.91
C VAL A 27 -18.71 13.43 3.75
N ARG A 28 -19.36 13.24 4.91
CA ARG A 28 -19.18 12.04 5.74
C ARG A 28 -19.58 10.77 4.97
N GLU A 29 -20.78 10.73 4.41
CA GLU A 29 -21.31 9.55 3.71
C GLU A 29 -20.45 9.19 2.50
N GLU A 30 -20.06 10.19 1.73
CA GLU A 30 -19.14 10.04 0.61
C GLU A 30 -17.79 9.45 1.06
N THR A 31 -17.20 10.00 2.11
CA THR A 31 -15.90 9.54 2.63
C THR A 31 -15.95 8.10 3.13
N VAL A 32 -17.05 7.71 3.78
CA VAL A 32 -17.27 6.33 4.25
C VAL A 32 -17.43 5.39 3.06
N ALA A 33 -18.27 5.75 2.08
CA ALA A 33 -18.47 4.94 0.87
C ALA A 33 -17.14 4.71 0.13
N PHE A 34 -16.36 5.77 -0.07
CA PHE A 34 -15.05 5.68 -0.72
C PHE A 34 -14.08 4.74 0.03
N ASN A 35 -14.03 4.81 1.36
CA ASN A 35 -13.13 3.97 2.16
C ASN A 35 -13.57 2.50 2.25
N VAL A 36 -14.88 2.23 2.14
CA VAL A 36 -15.40 0.86 2.02
C VAL A 36 -14.96 0.23 0.69
N GLU A 37 -15.02 0.98 -0.39
CA GLU A 37 -14.58 0.53 -1.71
C GLU A 37 -13.05 0.43 -1.84
N ASN A 38 -12.31 1.33 -1.18
CA ASN A 38 -10.86 1.46 -1.29
C ASN A 38 -10.18 1.19 0.07
N PRO A 39 -10.14 -0.08 0.53
CA PRO A 39 -9.55 -0.41 1.81
C PRO A 39 -8.05 -0.08 1.83
N ALA A 40 -7.69 0.90 2.64
CA ALA A 40 -6.31 1.35 2.77
C ALA A 40 -5.42 0.25 3.39
N HIS A 41 -4.60 -0.38 2.56
CA HIS A 41 -3.64 -1.41 2.96
C HIS A 41 -2.23 -1.06 2.46
N SER A 42 -1.32 -0.77 3.40
CA SER A 42 0.08 -0.46 3.07
C SER A 42 0.88 -1.75 2.87
N ARG A 43 1.29 -2.02 1.63
CA ARG A 43 2.07 -3.22 1.26
C ARG A 43 3.53 -3.16 1.71
N ALA A 44 4.06 -1.95 1.92
CA ALA A 44 5.42 -1.70 2.34
C ALA A 44 5.46 -0.45 3.21
N ARG A 45 5.04 -0.60 4.49
CA ARG A 45 4.93 0.53 5.42
C ARG A 45 6.29 1.08 5.84
N LEU A 46 7.27 0.20 6.00
CA LEU A 46 8.65 0.51 6.34
C LEU A 46 9.56 -0.30 5.42
N VAL A 47 10.46 0.38 4.71
CA VAL A 47 11.53 -0.26 3.95
C VAL A 47 12.84 0.18 4.57
N ALA A 48 13.51 -0.74 5.28
CA ALA A 48 14.83 -0.48 5.82
C ALA A 48 15.88 -0.79 4.76
N ARG A 49 16.83 0.12 4.56
CA ARG A 49 18.07 -0.20 3.84
C ARG A 49 19.05 -0.83 4.80
N ARG A 50 18.95 -2.14 4.95
CA ARG A 50 20.05 -2.99 5.39
C ARG A 50 20.02 -4.22 4.49
N ASP A 51 20.80 -4.12 3.41
CA ASP A 51 21.33 -5.25 2.66
C ASP A 51 20.32 -6.40 2.45
N LEU A 52 19.30 -6.13 1.62
CA LEU A 52 18.46 -7.09 0.88
C LEU A 52 18.27 -8.47 1.54
N SER A 53 17.70 -8.50 2.74
CA SER A 53 17.12 -9.72 3.31
C SER A 53 15.60 -9.62 3.23
N TYR A 54 15.06 -10.23 2.18
CA TYR A 54 13.65 -10.39 1.90
C TYR A 54 12.95 -11.07 3.08
N LEU A 55 12.23 -10.30 3.88
CA LEU A 55 11.16 -10.87 4.69
C LEU A 55 10.02 -11.23 3.73
N ASN A 56 9.96 -12.53 3.41
CA ASN A 56 8.93 -13.27 2.69
C ASN A 56 9.06 -13.33 1.15
N GLY A 57 9.85 -14.31 0.69
CA GLY A 57 10.26 -14.54 -0.69
C GLY A 57 9.19 -15.07 -1.67
N SER A 58 7.98 -14.52 -1.69
CA SER A 58 6.98 -14.87 -2.73
C SER A 58 7.01 -13.96 -3.98
N TRP A 59 7.85 -12.93 -4.01
CA TRP A 59 7.89 -11.93 -5.09
C TRP A 59 8.87 -12.23 -6.23
N ILE A 60 9.61 -13.34 -6.16
CA ILE A 60 10.75 -13.64 -7.07
C ILE A 60 10.45 -14.68 -8.17
N ASP A 61 9.24 -15.24 -8.22
CA ASP A 61 8.88 -16.25 -9.24
C ASP A 61 8.47 -15.65 -10.59
N GLY A 62 8.26 -14.32 -10.67
CA GLY A 62 7.99 -13.60 -11.92
C GLY A 62 9.06 -12.59 -12.33
N ALA A 63 10.14 -12.44 -11.55
CA ALA A 63 11.19 -11.46 -11.83
C ALA A 63 12.16 -12.00 -12.90
N ASP A 64 12.32 -11.26 -14.00
CA ASP A 64 13.33 -11.52 -15.02
C ASP A 64 14.73 -11.69 -14.41
N TRP A 65 15.57 -12.53 -15.02
CA TRP A 65 16.90 -12.87 -14.49
C TRP A 65 17.80 -11.64 -14.31
N ARG A 66 17.56 -10.57 -15.08
CA ARG A 66 18.24 -9.27 -14.92
C ARG A 66 17.84 -8.54 -13.64
N MET A 67 16.58 -8.66 -13.21
CA MET A 67 16.09 -8.10 -11.95
C MET A 67 16.60 -8.88 -10.74
N ARG A 68 16.80 -10.21 -10.85
CA ARG A 68 17.44 -10.99 -9.77
C ARG A 68 18.86 -10.51 -9.45
N ARG A 69 19.61 -10.04 -10.46
CA ARG A 69 21.02 -9.64 -10.34
C ARG A 69 21.25 -8.38 -9.50
N THR A 70 20.35 -7.40 -9.59
CA THR A 70 20.40 -6.18 -8.77
C THR A 70 19.87 -6.39 -7.35
N LEU A 71 19.08 -7.44 -7.16
CA LEU A 71 18.26 -7.68 -5.98
C LEU A 71 18.84 -8.70 -4.99
N THR A 72 19.77 -9.57 -5.38
CA THR A 72 20.40 -10.54 -4.47
C THR A 72 21.85 -10.24 -4.14
N GLY A 73 22.48 -9.26 -4.81
CA GLY A 73 23.87 -8.86 -4.54
C GLY A 73 24.92 -9.96 -4.73
N VAL A 74 24.56 -11.10 -5.33
CA VAL A 74 25.48 -12.22 -5.54
C VAL A 74 26.47 -11.85 -6.66
N PRO A 75 27.78 -11.83 -6.41
CA PRO A 75 28.77 -11.63 -7.47
C PRO A 75 28.61 -12.75 -8.50
N SER A 76 28.69 -12.41 -9.78
CA SER A 76 28.65 -13.40 -10.86
C SER A 76 29.74 -14.44 -10.60
N GLU A 77 29.36 -15.68 -10.33
CA GLU A 77 30.29 -16.79 -10.46
C GLU A 77 30.78 -16.78 -11.90
N THR A 78 32.08 -16.51 -12.02
CA THR A 78 32.84 -16.57 -13.25
C THR A 78 32.64 -17.96 -13.83
N ASN A 79 32.02 -17.99 -15.00
CA ASN A 79 32.09 -19.01 -16.03
C ASN A 79 33.00 -20.21 -15.68
N ARG A 80 32.44 -21.23 -15.01
CA ARG A 80 33.04 -22.57 -14.98
C ARG A 80 32.47 -23.34 -16.15
N SER A 81 33.05 -23.10 -17.32
CA SER A 81 32.93 -24.02 -18.45
C SER A 81 34.13 -23.81 -19.37
N SER A 82 34.97 -24.86 -19.39
CA SER A 82 36.14 -25.13 -20.24
C SER A 82 37.45 -24.47 -19.85
#